data_AF-A0A838JE91-F1
#
_entry.id   AF-A0A838JE91-F1
#
_cell.length_a   1.000
_cell.length_b   1.000
_cell.length_c   1.000
_cell.angle_alpha   90.00
_cell.angle_beta   90.00
_cell.angle_gamma   90.00
#
_symmetry.space_group_name_H-M   'P 1'
#
loop_
_entity.id
_entity.type
_entity.pdbx_description
1 polymer ?
#
loop_
_entity_poly.entity_id
_entity_poly.type
_entity_poly.pdbx_seq_one_letter_code
_entity_poly.pdbx_strand_id
1 'polypeptide(L)'
;MLNLKKVLKSYSETGSLNEQVNLYGFVDPHAFLTKSGDVGVILQVHGVDYECLDPHFLDTLTKRLESALKLFDENFRIYQYLFKRNNEPIPYKKYANPIVNTAIENRIRH
;
A
#
# COMPACT_ATOMS: atom_id res chain seq x y z
N MET A 1 -3.91 31.60 -2.43
CA MET A 1 -4.68 30.57 -1.68
C MET A 1 -4.88 29.36 -2.58
N LEU A 2 -4.50 28.17 -2.12
CA LEU A 2 -4.63 26.93 -2.88
C LEU A 2 -6.12 26.50 -2.92
N ASN A 3 -6.70 26.34 -4.11
CA ASN A 3 -8.11 25.92 -4.24
C ASN A 3 -8.18 24.39 -4.36
N LEU A 4 -8.42 23.71 -3.24
CA LEU A 4 -8.52 22.25 -3.16
C LEU A 4 -9.54 21.65 -4.15
N LYS A 5 -10.63 22.35 -4.46
CA LYS A 5 -11.62 21.86 -5.43
C LYS A 5 -11.05 21.76 -6.83
N LYS A 6 -10.19 22.70 -7.25
CA LYS A 6 -9.52 22.63 -8.56
C LYS A 6 -8.49 21.50 -8.60
N VAL A 7 -7.79 21.25 -7.50
CA VAL A 7 -6.79 20.17 -7.40
C VAL A 7 -7.45 18.80 -7.47
N LEU A 8 -8.62 18.63 -6.85
CA LEU A 8 -9.35 17.36 -6.79
C LEU A 8 -10.37 17.18 -7.93
N LYS A 9 -10.55 18.18 -8.81
CA LYS A 9 -11.56 18.15 -9.89
C LYS A 9 -11.40 16.91 -10.78
N SER A 10 -10.18 16.61 -11.22
CA SER A 10 -9.90 15.44 -12.05
C SER A 10 -10.24 14.14 -11.31
N TYR A 11 -9.95 14.05 -10.01
CA TYR A 11 -10.32 12.89 -9.20
C TYR A 11 -11.85 12.71 -9.11
N SER A 12 -12.61 13.80 -8.98
CA SER A 12 -14.07 13.73 -8.92
C SER A 12 -14.72 13.41 -10.28
N GLU A 13 -14.10 13.83 -11.38
CA GLU A 13 -14.67 13.68 -12.74
C GLU A 13 -14.28 12.37 -13.43
N THR A 14 -13.17 11.72 -13.02
CA THR A 14 -12.65 10.50 -13.68
C THR A 14 -13.47 9.23 -13.38
N GLY A 15 -14.43 9.29 -12.45
CA GLY A 15 -15.25 8.13 -12.06
C GLY A 15 -14.49 7.12 -11.19
N SER A 16 -15.17 6.03 -10.82
CA SER A 16 -14.57 5.01 -9.95
C SER A 16 -13.68 4.04 -10.75
N LEU A 17 -12.56 3.58 -10.19
CA LEU A 17 -11.62 2.72 -10.95
C LEU A 17 -12.28 1.42 -11.43
N ASN A 18 -13.21 0.87 -10.65
CA ASN A 18 -14.00 -0.31 -11.02
C ASN A 18 -14.90 -0.06 -12.25
N GLU A 19 -15.22 1.18 -12.60
CA GLU A 19 -15.91 1.50 -13.85
C GLU A 19 -14.96 1.50 -15.06
N GLN A 20 -13.67 1.72 -14.83
CA GLN A 20 -12.65 1.78 -15.89
C GLN A 20 -11.99 0.42 -16.17
N VAL A 21 -12.05 -0.51 -15.21
CA VAL A 21 -11.53 -1.87 -15.36
C VAL A 21 -12.67 -2.81 -15.74
N ASN A 22 -12.70 -3.25 -16.99
CA ASN A 22 -13.71 -4.19 -17.51
C ASN A 22 -13.48 -5.63 -17.01
N LEU A 23 -13.52 -5.85 -15.70
CA LEU A 23 -13.32 -7.16 -15.08
C LEU A 23 -14.34 -8.16 -15.62
N TYR A 24 -13.83 -9.28 -16.16
CA TYR A 24 -14.64 -10.38 -16.68
C TYR A 24 -14.76 -11.51 -15.66
N GLY A 25 -13.64 -11.99 -15.14
CA GLY A 25 -13.62 -13.07 -14.15
C GLY A 25 -12.22 -13.32 -13.60
N PHE A 26 -12.16 -13.92 -12.41
CA PHE A 26 -10.91 -14.33 -11.77
C PHE A 26 -10.51 -15.72 -12.27
N VAL A 27 -9.24 -15.85 -12.69
CA VAL A 27 -8.65 -17.15 -13.05
C VAL A 27 -7.93 -17.78 -11.86
N ASP A 28 -7.50 -16.95 -10.90
CA ASP A 28 -6.96 -17.34 -9.61
C ASP A 28 -7.20 -16.21 -8.57
N PRO A 29 -6.81 -16.36 -7.28
CA PRO A 29 -7.03 -15.34 -6.25
C PRO A 29 -6.37 -13.97 -6.50
N HIS A 30 -5.36 -13.90 -7.37
CA HIS A 30 -4.56 -12.72 -7.64
C HIS A 30 -4.56 -12.30 -9.13
N ALA A 31 -5.21 -13.05 -10.01
CA ALA A 31 -5.28 -12.74 -11.44
C ALA A 31 -6.72 -12.79 -11.96
N PHE A 32 -7.03 -11.83 -12.83
CA PHE A 32 -8.32 -11.72 -13.49
C PHE A 32 -8.15 -11.41 -14.97
N LEU A 33 -9.17 -11.78 -15.76
CA LEU A 33 -9.28 -11.42 -17.16
C LEU A 33 -10.15 -10.19 -17.31
N THR A 34 -9.82 -9.35 -18.28
CA THR A 34 -10.70 -8.27 -18.73
C THR A 34 -11.55 -8.73 -19.91
N LYS A 35 -12.69 -8.08 -20.14
CA LYS A 35 -13.52 -8.33 -21.34
C LYS A 35 -12.79 -8.02 -22.66
N SER A 36 -11.72 -7.23 -22.60
CA SER A 36 -10.87 -6.90 -23.75
C SER A 36 -9.84 -7.99 -24.05
N GLY A 37 -9.71 -9.02 -23.20
CA GLY A 37 -8.75 -10.11 -23.35
C GLY A 37 -7.42 -9.90 -22.62
N ASP A 38 -7.27 -8.81 -21.86
CA ASP A 38 -6.07 -8.55 -21.06
C ASP A 38 -6.09 -9.34 -19.75
N VAL A 39 -4.91 -9.55 -19.16
CA VAL A 39 -4.75 -10.13 -17.83
C VAL A 39 -4.40 -9.01 -16.85
N GLY A 40 -5.17 -8.91 -15.77
CA GLY A 40 -4.85 -8.08 -14.61
C GLY A 40 -4.28 -8.93 -13.48
N VAL A 41 -3.27 -8.41 -12.79
CA VAL A 41 -2.64 -9.05 -11.63
C VAL A 41 -2.70 -8.12 -10.43
N ILE A 42 -3.09 -8.65 -9.28
CA ILE A 42 -3.16 -7.96 -8.01
C ILE A 42 -1.90 -8.27 -7.21
N LEU A 43 -1.04 -7.27 -7.06
CA LEU A 43 0.17 -7.36 -6.25
C LEU A 43 -0.07 -6.66 -4.90
N GLN A 44 0.11 -7.41 -3.81
CA GLN A 44 0.05 -6.86 -2.46
C GLN A 44 1.46 -6.64 -1.93
N VAL A 45 1.75 -5.40 -1.53
CA VAL A 45 3.00 -5.03 -0.86
C VAL A 45 2.66 -4.52 0.52
N HIS A 46 3.30 -5.07 1.55
CA HIS A 46 3.19 -4.57 2.91
C HIS A 46 4.19 -3.43 3.12
N GLY A 47 3.69 -2.32 3.65
CA GLY A 47 4.54 -1.22 4.11
C GLY A 47 5.40 -1.65 5.29
N VAL A 48 6.50 -0.91 5.50
CA VAL A 48 7.36 -1.04 6.68
C VAL A 48 6.86 -0.12 7.79
N ASP A 49 7.15 -0.46 9.04
CA ASP A 49 6.95 0.47 10.16
C ASP A 49 7.89 1.67 10.00
N TYR A 50 7.33 2.81 9.62
CA TYR A 50 8.09 4.02 9.36
C TYR A 50 8.47 4.76 10.64
N GLU A 51 7.88 4.45 11.80
CA GLU A 51 8.11 5.19 13.05
C GLU A 51 9.51 4.96 13.62
N CYS A 52 10.10 3.81 13.31
CA CYS A 52 11.41 3.40 13.81
C CYS A 52 12.52 3.42 12.75
N LEU A 53 12.22 3.89 11.53
CA LEU A 53 13.19 3.85 10.42
C LEU A 53 14.00 5.13 10.32
N ASP A 54 15.32 4.96 10.23
CA ASP A 54 16.23 6.05 9.92
C ASP A 54 15.99 6.57 8.48
N PRO A 55 16.12 7.89 8.23
CA PRO A 55 15.91 8.48 6.92
C PRO A 55 16.70 7.81 5.78
N HIS A 56 17.91 7.31 6.05
CA HIS A 56 18.72 6.62 5.05
C HIS A 56 18.10 5.28 4.62
N PHE A 57 17.50 4.55 5.57
CA PHE A 57 16.77 3.32 5.27
C PHE A 57 15.49 3.60 4.49
N LEU A 58 14.76 4.67 4.83
CA LEU A 58 13.57 5.09 4.07
C LEU A 58 13.90 5.42 2.61
N ASP A 59 14.99 6.17 2.37
CA ASP A 59 15.46 6.47 1.01
C ASP A 59 15.82 5.20 0.23
N THR A 60 16.52 4.27 0.88
CA THR A 60 16.89 2.97 0.28
C THR A 60 15.66 2.16 -0.13
N LEU A 61 14.66 2.07 0.74
CA LEU A 61 13.41 1.35 0.45
C LEU A 61 12.61 2.02 -0.66
N THR A 62 12.57 3.35 -0.67
CA THR A 62 11.90 4.14 -1.72
C THR A 62 12.54 3.88 -3.07
N LYS A 63 13.88 3.99 -3.17
CA LYS A 63 14.61 3.70 -4.42
C LYS A 63 14.40 2.28 -4.91
N ARG A 64 14.35 1.30 -4.00
CA ARG A 64 14.07 -0.10 -4.37
C ARG A 64 12.66 -0.25 -4.96
N LEU A 65 11.66 0.42 -4.40
CA LEU A 65 10.30 0.43 -4.94
C LEU A 65 10.27 1.12 -6.33
N GLU A 66 10.92 2.27 -6.47
CA GLU A 66 11.03 2.97 -7.75
C GLU A 66 11.67 2.10 -8.84
N SER A 67 12.77 1.40 -8.51
CA SER A 67 13.42 0.46 -9.43
C SER A 67 12.51 -0.69 -9.83
N ALA A 68 11.68 -1.21 -8.91
CA ALA A 68 10.73 -2.25 -9.23
C ALA A 68 9.58 -1.74 -10.14
N LEU A 69 9.09 -0.52 -9.89
CA LEU A 69 8.05 0.09 -10.72
C LEU A 69 8.54 0.33 -12.16
N LYS A 70 9.83 0.61 -12.35
CA LYS A 70 10.43 0.77 -13.68
C LYS A 70 10.48 -0.51 -14.52
N LEU A 71 10.28 -1.69 -13.91
CA LEU A 71 10.19 -2.95 -14.67
C LEU A 71 8.89 -3.06 -15.47
N PHE A 72 7.87 -2.30 -15.07
CA PHE A 72 6.60 -2.21 -15.78
C PHE A 72 6.69 -1.05 -16.78
N ASP A 73 7.06 -1.37 -18.01
CA ASP A 73 7.20 -0.43 -19.11
C ASP A 73 5.84 0.07 -19.65
N GLU A 74 5.85 0.75 -20.80
CA GLU A 74 4.65 1.30 -21.44
C GLU A 74 3.57 0.26 -21.79
N ASN A 75 3.89 -1.03 -21.79
CA ASN A 75 2.91 -2.09 -22.06
C ASN A 75 2.06 -2.41 -20.83
N PHE A 76 2.41 -1.88 -19.66
CA PHE A 76 1.70 -2.12 -18.40
C PHE A 76 0.94 -0.88 -17.95
N ARG A 77 -0.26 -1.13 -17.40
CA ARG A 77 -1.03 -0.11 -16.67
C ARG A 77 -0.98 -0.44 -15.19
N ILE A 78 -0.23 0.35 -14.42
CA ILE A 78 -0.09 0.16 -12.97
C ILE A 78 -1.12 1.03 -12.25
N TYR A 79 -1.96 0.38 -11.45
CA TYR A 79 -2.88 1.05 -10.54
C TYR A 79 -2.48 0.73 -9.10
N GLN A 80 -2.38 1.77 -8.27
CA GLN A 80 -1.94 1.63 -6.88
C GLN A 80 -3.09 1.94 -5.93
N TYR A 81 -3.34 1.03 -4.99
CA TYR A 81 -4.26 1.22 -3.88
C TYR A 81 -3.46 1.31 -2.59
N LEU A 82 -3.53 2.45 -1.90
CA LEU A 82 -2.90 2.63 -0.61
C LEU A 82 -3.93 2.48 0.50
N PHE A 83 -3.82 1.40 1.27
CA PHE A 83 -4.60 1.21 2.48
C PHE A 83 -3.85 1.77 3.68
N LYS A 84 -4.22 2.96 4.14
CA LYS A 84 -3.73 3.50 5.42
C LYS A 84 -4.51 2.84 6.55
N ARG A 85 -3.84 1.99 7.32
CA ARG A 85 -4.41 1.35 8.50
C ARG A 85 -3.95 2.13 9.73
N ASN A 86 -4.88 2.41 10.63
CA ASN A 86 -4.59 2.97 11.95
C ASN A 86 -4.70 1.84 12.98
N ASN A 87 -3.91 1.91 14.06
CA ASN A 87 -3.93 0.95 15.16
C ASN A 87 -3.59 -0.50 14.74
N GLU A 88 -2.63 -0.69 13.84
CA GLU A 88 -2.08 -2.03 13.60
C GLU A 88 -1.46 -2.57 14.90
N PRO A 89 -1.61 -3.88 15.22
CA PRO A 89 -1.04 -4.45 16.43
C PRO A 89 0.47 -4.27 16.44
N ILE A 90 0.97 -3.55 17.46
CA ILE A 90 2.40 -3.33 17.64
C ILE A 90 3.05 -4.70 17.93
N PRO A 91 4.03 -5.17 17.13
CA PRO A 91 4.71 -6.42 17.41
C PRO A 91 5.44 -6.35 18.76
N TYR A 92 5.23 -7.33 19.62
CA TYR A 92 5.90 -7.42 20.91
C TYR A 92 6.33 -8.84 21.25
N LYS A 93 7.26 -8.95 22.21
CA LYS A 93 7.86 -10.19 22.69
C LYS A 93 7.94 -10.14 24.21
N LYS A 94 7.82 -11.28 24.88
CA LYS A 94 8.14 -11.38 26.32
C LYS A 94 9.66 -11.44 26.52
N TYR A 95 10.16 -10.69 27.48
CA TYR A 95 11.56 -10.65 27.86
C TYR A 95 11.74 -11.20 29.28
N ALA A 96 12.96 -11.61 29.63
CA ALA A 96 13.28 -12.09 30.97
C ALA A 96 13.12 -11.00 32.05
N ASN A 97 13.30 -9.73 31.69
CA ASN A 97 13.16 -8.62 32.60
C ASN A 97 11.67 -8.26 32.80
N PRO A 98 11.13 -8.37 34.03
CA PRO A 98 9.73 -8.07 34.30
C PRO A 98 9.36 -6.60 34.05
N ILE A 99 10.29 -5.66 34.24
CA ILE A 99 10.07 -4.23 34.02
C ILE A 99 9.83 -3.96 32.52
N VAL A 100 10.57 -4.65 31.65
CA VAL A 100 10.40 -4.53 30.19
C VAL A 100 9.02 -5.05 29.77
N ASN A 101 8.55 -6.15 30.37
CA ASN A 101 7.21 -6.68 30.08
C ASN A 101 6.11 -5.71 30.54
N THR A 102 6.22 -5.10 31.73
CA THR A 102 5.25 -4.10 32.19
C THR A 102 5.18 -2.89 31.26
N ALA A 103 6.33 -2.41 30.77
CA ALA A 103 6.36 -1.29 29.82
C ALA A 103 5.69 -1.65 28.48
N ILE A 104 5.92 -2.87 27.97
CA ILE A 104 5.26 -3.40 26.77
C ILE A 104 3.75 -3.50 26.96
N GLU A 105 3.29 -4.05 28.10
CA GLU A 105 1.87 -4.19 28.40
C GLU A 105 1.15 -2.83 28.47
N ASN A 106 1.80 -1.82 29.06
CA ASN A 106 1.27 -0.45 29.09
C ASN A 106 1.18 0.16 27.68
N ARG A 107 2.18 -0.10 26.82
CA ARG A 107 2.18 0.39 25.43
C ARG A 107 1.10 -0.25 24.56
N ILE A 108 0.76 -1.51 24.78
CA ILE A 108 -0.29 -2.22 24.02
C ILE A 108 -1.69 -1.78 24.43
N ARG A 109 -1.87 -1.31 25.67
CA ARG A 109 -3.19 -0.91 26.21
C ARG A 109 -3.64 0.48 25.73
N HIS A 110 -2.72 1.32 25.28
CA HIS A 110 -2.97 2.67 24.75
C HIS A 110 -3.09 2.65 23.23
#